data_AF-A0A251X1V4-F1
#
_entry.id   AF-A0A251X1V4-F1
#
_cell.length_a   1.000
_cell.length_b   1.000
_cell.length_c   1.000
_cell.angle_alpha   90.00
_cell.angle_beta   90.00
_cell.angle_gamma   90.00
#
_symmetry.space_group_name_H-M   'P 1'
#
loop_
_entity.id
_entity.type
_entity.pdbx_description
1 polymer ?
#
loop_
_entity_poly.entity_id
_entity_poly.type
_entity_poly.pdbx_seq_one_letter_code
_entity_poly.pdbx_strand_id
1 'polypeptide(L)' 'MLKNPFEARLNEVLSKIQNSSAGRYKHQPALNAVLTNMRDSGLPIPHRLVELNNSMLDEAVEAQFDNLPV' A
#
# COMPACT_ATOMS: atom_id res chain seq x y z
N MET A 1 6.87 24.55 5.64
CA MET A 1 6.75 23.15 5.17
C MET A 1 5.28 22.77 5.26
N LEU A 2 4.62 22.52 4.12
CA LEU A 2 3.29 21.90 4.12
C LEU A 2 3.45 20.50 4.72
N LYS A 3 2.95 20.28 5.94
CA LYS A 3 2.86 18.94 6.52
C LYS A 3 1.96 18.13 5.60
N ASN A 4 2.42 16.96 5.14
CA ASN A 4 1.60 16.08 4.33
C ASN A 4 0.37 15.66 5.17
N PRO A 5 -0.86 16.09 4.82
CA PRO A 5 -2.05 15.81 5.63
C PRO A 5 -2.37 14.31 5.71
N PHE A 6 -1.78 13.51 4.84
CA PHE A 6 -1.93 12.06 4.80
C PHE A 6 -0.86 11.32 5.60
N GLU A 7 0.14 12.01 6.17
CA GLU A 7 1.29 11.40 6.84
C GLU A 7 0.89 10.46 7.98
N ALA A 8 -0.06 10.87 8.83
CA ALA A 8 -0.55 10.03 9.93
C ALA A 8 -1.16 8.72 9.42
N ARG A 9 -1.99 8.81 8.37
CA ARG A 9 -2.64 7.64 7.77
C ARG A 9 -1.64 6.76 7.00
N LEU A 10 -0.70 7.37 6.30
CA LEU A 10 0.38 6.66 5.61
C LEU A 10 1.20 5.85 6.61
N ASN A 11 1.62 6.47 7.73
CA ASN A 11 2.38 5.79 8.78
C ASN A 11 1.58 4.66 9.44
N GLU A 12 0.28 4.85 9.67
CA GLU A 12 -0.59 3.78 10.18
C GLU A 12 -0.61 2.56 9.23
N VAL A 13 -0.79 2.78 7.94
CA VAL A 13 -0.81 1.72 6.93
C VAL A 13 0.55 1.04 6.82
N LEU A 14 1.64 1.80 6.78
CA LEU A 14 3.00 1.27 6.73
C LEU A 14 3.34 0.42 7.97
N SER A 15 2.88 0.83 9.16
CA SER A 15 3.06 0.03 10.37
C SER A 15 2.32 -1.30 10.29
N LYS A 16 1.09 -1.32 9.77
CA LYS A 16 0.34 -2.58 9.57
C LYS A 16 1.03 -3.50 8.55
N ILE A 17 1.53 -2.94 7.45
CA ILE A 17 2.31 -3.68 6.44
C ILE A 17 3.55 -4.31 7.08
N GLN A 18 4.32 -3.55 7.86
CA GLN A 18 5.53 -4.04 8.53
C GLN A 18 5.23 -5.15 9.55
N ASN A 19 4.10 -5.06 10.25
CA ASN A 19 3.69 -6.03 11.25
C ASN A 19 2.98 -7.27 10.67
N SER A 20 2.69 -7.31 9.36
CA SER A 20 2.00 -8.41 8.69
C SER A 20 2.88 -9.00 7.57
N SER A 21 3.95 -9.70 7.94
CA SER A 21 4.88 -10.31 6.99
C SER A 21 4.19 -11.33 6.06
N ALA A 22 3.33 -12.18 6.61
CA ALA A 22 2.45 -13.08 5.86
C ALA A 22 1.09 -12.39 5.63
N GLY A 23 0.86 -11.91 4.41
CA GLY A 23 -0.42 -11.29 4.04
C GLY A 23 -0.41 -9.76 3.96
N ARG A 24 0.76 -9.11 3.89
CA ARG A 24 0.87 -7.65 3.67
C ARG A 24 0.06 -7.15 2.47
N TYR A 25 -0.12 -7.99 1.44
CA TYR A 25 -0.95 -7.72 0.28
C TYR A 25 -2.40 -7.33 0.63
N LYS A 26 -2.94 -7.79 1.77
CA LYS A 26 -4.27 -7.42 2.26
C LYS A 26 -4.39 -5.93 2.58
N HIS A 27 -3.26 -5.25 2.82
CA HIS A 27 -3.21 -3.82 3.07
C HIS A 27 -2.97 -2.99 1.79
N GLN A 28 -2.81 -3.65 0.62
CA GLN A 28 -2.63 -2.97 -0.67
C GLN A 28 -3.75 -1.99 -1.00
N PRO A 29 -5.04 -2.32 -0.82
CA PRO A 29 -6.11 -1.36 -1.11
C PRO A 29 -6.02 -0.11 -0.23
N ALA A 30 -5.61 -0.26 1.03
CA ALA A 30 -5.46 0.85 1.97
C ALA A 30 -4.26 1.74 1.60
N LEU A 31 -3.14 1.16 1.19
CA LEU A 31 -1.98 1.92 0.70
C LEU A 31 -2.34 2.67 -0.58
N ASN A 32 -2.95 2.00 -1.55
CA ASN A 32 -3.37 2.60 -2.81
C ASN A 32 -4.33 3.78 -2.63
N ALA A 33 -5.26 3.70 -1.68
CA ALA A 33 -6.17 4.80 -1.36
C ALA A 33 -5.42 6.04 -0.85
N VAL A 34 -4.42 5.86 0.03
CA VAL A 34 -3.60 6.98 0.54
C VAL A 34 -2.79 7.61 -0.58
N LEU A 35 -2.16 6.79 -1.44
CA LEU A 35 -1.39 7.29 -2.58
C LEU A 35 -2.28 8.04 -3.58
N THR A 36 -3.47 7.52 -3.86
CA THR A 36 -4.45 8.20 -4.72
C THR A 36 -4.84 9.56 -4.16
N ASN A 37 -5.17 9.64 -2.87
CA ASN A 37 -5.49 10.91 -2.23
C ASN A 37 -4.32 11.90 -2.23
N MET A 38 -3.08 11.42 -2.05
CA MET A 38 -1.88 12.25 -2.18
C MET A 38 -1.74 12.80 -3.61
N ARG A 39 -1.89 11.95 -4.63
CA ARG A 39 -1.83 12.34 -6.05
C ARG A 39 -2.90 13.37 -6.39
N ASP A 40 -4.14 13.13 -5.97
CA ASP A 40 -5.28 14.01 -6.26
C ASP A 40 -5.16 15.36 -5.52
N SER A 41 -4.41 15.40 -4.41
CA SER A 41 -4.06 16.62 -3.69
C SER A 41 -2.82 17.33 -4.25
N GLY A 42 -2.25 16.85 -5.37
CA GLY A 42 -1.04 17.39 -5.97
C GLY A 42 0.25 17.15 -5.17
N LEU A 43 0.22 16.24 -4.19
CA LEU A 43 1.40 15.89 -3.40
C LEU A 43 2.28 14.89 -4.15
N PRO A 44 3.61 15.07 -4.12
CA PRO A 44 4.52 14.12 -4.71
C PRO A 44 4.44 12.78 -3.96
N ILE A 45 4.38 11.69 -4.72
CA ILE A 45 4.45 10.33 -4.18
C ILE A 45 5.89 9.82 -4.31
N PRO A 46 6.56 9.44 -3.20
CA PRO A 46 7.85 8.78 -3.26
C PRO A 46 7.82 7.48 -4.08
N HIS A 47 8.80 7.30 -4.97
CA HIS A 47 8.90 6.12 -5.85
C HIS A 47 8.82 4.79 -5.10
N ARG A 48 9.49 4.70 -3.94
CA ARG A 48 9.48 3.51 -3.08
C ARG A 48 8.07 3.07 -2.64
N LEU A 49 7.15 4.02 -2.47
CA LEU A 49 5.77 3.70 -2.09
C LEU A 49 4.97 3.14 -3.27
N VAL A 50 5.27 3.60 -4.49
CA VAL A 50 4.69 3.06 -5.72
C VAL A 50 5.18 1.63 -5.94
N GLU A 51 6.49 1.39 -5.80
CA GLU A 51 7.08 0.06 -5.88
C GLU A 51 6.47 -0.89 -4.84
N LEU A 52 6.36 -0.46 -3.58
CA LEU A 52 5.73 -1.25 -2.53
C LEU A 52 4.27 -1.59 -2.87
N ASN A 53 3.50 -0.62 -3.36
CA ASN A 53 2.10 -0.84 -3.74
C ASN A 53 1.97 -1.84 -4.89
N ASN A 54 2.85 -1.77 -5.88
CA ASN A 54 2.87 -2.68 -7.02
C ASN A 54 3.28 -4.10 -6.60
N SER A 55 4.35 -4.24 -5.81
CA SER A 55 4.76 -5.55 -5.26
C SER A 55 3.64 -6.22 -4.48
N MET A 56 2.91 -5.46 -3.65
CA MET A 56 1.79 -6.00 -2.89
C MET A 56 0.58 -6.33 -3.77
N LEU A 57 0.42 -5.68 -4.93
CA LEU A 57 -0.61 -6.02 -5.89
C LEU A 57 -0.29 -7.37 -6.54
N ASP A 58 0.96 -7.59 -6.93
CA ASP A 58 1.42 -8.86 -7.48
C ASP A 58 1.23 -10.00 -6.46
N GLU A 59 1.59 -9.79 -5.20
CA GLU A 59 1.34 -10.75 -4.11
C GLU A 59 -0.16 -11.06 -3.92
N ALA A 60 -1.04 -10.07 -4.09
CA ALA A 60 -2.48 -10.28 -3.99
C ALA A 60 -3.02 -11.13 -5.15
N VAL A 61 -2.41 -11.00 -6.33
CA VAL A 61 -2.72 -11.83 -7.49
C VAL A 61 -2.23 -13.26 -7.24
N GLU A 62 -0.97 -13.45 -6.82
CA GLU A 62 -0.41 -14.76 -6.49
C GLU A 62 -1.22 -15.50 -5.42
N ALA A 63 -1.59 -14.79 -4.33
CA ALA A 63 -2.37 -15.37 -3.24
C ALA A 63 -3.78 -15.81 -3.66
N GLN A 64 -4.35 -15.26 -4.75
CA GLN A 64 -5.62 -15.74 -5.29
C GLN A 64 -5.47 -17.08 -6.00
N PHE A 65 -4.32 -17.33 -6.64
CA PHE A 65 -4.05 -18.59 -7.35
C PHE A 65 -3.60 -19.70 -6.41
N ASP A 66 -2.84 -19.39 -5.35
CA ASP A 66 -2.41 -20.38 -4.33
C ASP A 66 -3.59 -21.09 -3.63
N ASN A 67 -4.76 -20.45 -3.59
CA ASN A 67 -5.96 -20.98 -2.93
C ASN A 67 -6.92 -21.73 -3.87
N LEU A 68 -6.55 -21.94 -5.14
CA LEU A 68 -7.38 -22.72 -6.06
C LEU A 68 -7.13 -24.23 -5.84
N PRO A 69 -8.14 -25.01 -5.43
CA PRO A 69 -7.99 -26.46 -5.40
C PRO A 69 -7.84 -26.97 -6.83
N VAL A 70 -6.80 -27.77 -7.07
CA VAL A 70 -6.66 -28.60 -8.27
C VAL A 70 -7.66 -29.74 -8.27
#